data_AF-A0AAW2TL09-F1
#
_entry.id   AF-A0AAW2TL09-F1
#
_cell.length_a   1.000
_cell.length_b   1.000
_cell.length_c   1.000
_cell.angle_alpha   90.00
_cell.angle_beta   90.00
_cell.angle_gamma   90.00
#
_symmetry.space_group_name_H-M   'P 1'
#
loop_
_entity.id
_entity.type
_entity.pdbx_description
1 polymer ?
#
loop_
_entity_poly.entity_id
_entity_poly.type
_entity_poly.pdbx_seq_one_letter_code
_entity_poly.pdbx_strand_id
1 'polypeptide(L)'
;MVRSMMSFIELPLSFWGYALQTAAKLLNMAASKKISETPYEIWNSKPASYKYLKAWGSLAYVKRLEGNKLDSRSSLCKFIGYP
;
A
#
# COMPACT_ATOMS: atom_id res chain seq x y z
N MET A 1 -10.63 -8.00 3.64
CA MET A 1 -9.74 -7.03 2.95
C MET A 1 -8.93 -7.71 1.85
N VAL A 2 -8.05 -8.67 2.17
CA VAL A 2 -7.15 -9.33 1.20
C VAL A 2 -7.86 -9.91 -0.04
N ARG A 3 -8.93 -10.70 0.15
CA ARG A 3 -9.69 -11.28 -0.98
C ARG A 3 -10.22 -10.18 -1.92
N SER A 4 -10.87 -9.16 -1.37
CA SER A 4 -11.40 -8.04 -2.14
C SER A 4 -10.30 -7.25 -2.87
N MET A 5 -9.12 -7.08 -2.25
CA MET A 5 -7.97 -6.42 -2.88
C MET A 5 -7.44 -7.22 -4.08
N MET A 6 -7.34 -8.55 -3.95
CA MET A 6 -6.93 -9.44 -5.04
C MET A 6 -8.02 -9.60 -6.12
N SER A 7 -9.30 -9.43 -5.79
CA SER A 7 -10.38 -9.41 -6.78
C SER A 7 -10.53 -8.07 -7.49
N PHE A 8 -10.05 -6.97 -6.89
CA PHE A 8 -10.13 -5.62 -7.47
C PHE A 8 -9.19 -5.42 -8.67
N ILE A 9 -8.08 -6.16 -8.71
CA ILE A 9 -7.12 -6.12 -9.81
C ILE A 9 -6.69 -7.54 -10.17
N GLU A 10 -6.57 -7.82 -11.46
CA GLU A 10 -6.08 -9.10 -11.95
C GLU A 10 -4.56 -9.17 -11.73
N LEU A 11 -4.15 -9.82 -10.62
CA LEU A 11 -2.75 -10.09 -10.30
C LEU A 11 -2.49 -11.60 -10.15
N PRO A 12 -1.27 -12.07 -10.43
CA PRO A 12 -0.87 -13.44 -10.14
C PRO A 12 -1.04 -13.81 -8.66
N LEU A 13 -1.25 -15.10 -8.39
CA LEU A 13 -1.41 -15.61 -7.02
C LEU A 13 -0.18 -15.36 -6.12
N SER A 14 1.00 -15.14 -6.70
CA SER A 14 2.20 -14.75 -5.94
C SER A 14 2.04 -13.44 -5.17
N PHE A 15 1.06 -12.59 -5.52
CA PHE A 15 0.85 -11.29 -4.89
C PHE A 15 -0.03 -11.31 -3.63
N TRP A 16 -0.59 -12.45 -3.26
CA TRP A 16 -1.42 -12.56 -2.04
C TRP A 16 -0.66 -12.17 -0.78
N GLY A 17 0.65 -12.46 -0.70
CA GLY A 17 1.49 -12.07 0.43
C GLY A 17 1.59 -10.55 0.60
N TYR A 18 1.70 -9.80 -0.50
CA TYR A 18 1.72 -8.34 -0.47
C TYR A 18 0.36 -7.75 -0.10
N ALA A 19 -0.72 -8.33 -0.62
CA ALA A 19 -2.08 -7.93 -0.25
C ALA A 19 -2.35 -8.17 1.24
N LEU A 20 -1.87 -9.29 1.79
CA LEU A 20 -1.96 -9.61 3.21
C LEU A 20 -1.19 -8.59 4.08
N GLN A 21 0.07 -8.31 3.73
CA GLN A 21 0.89 -7.31 4.43
C GLN A 21 0.25 -5.93 4.41
N THR A 22 -0.26 -5.52 3.25
CA THR A 22 -0.95 -4.23 3.10
C THR A 22 -2.22 -4.17 3.93
N ALA A 23 -3.03 -5.22 3.93
CA ALA A 23 -4.23 -5.30 4.75
C ALA A 23 -3.89 -5.22 6.25
N ALA A 24 -2.86 -5.94 6.70
CA ALA A 24 -2.40 -5.88 8.09
C ALA A 24 -1.91 -4.47 8.47
N LYS A 25 -1.14 -3.81 7.60
CA LYS A 25 -0.68 -2.42 7.79
C LYS A 25 -1.87 -1.47 7.96
N LEU A 26 -2.85 -1.55 7.05
CA LEU A 26 -4.04 -0.70 7.09
C LEU A 26 -4.88 -0.93 8.36
N LEU A 27 -5.04 -2.19 8.78
CA LEU A 27 -5.75 -2.53 10.01
C LEU A 27 -5.03 -2.00 11.25
N ASN A 28 -3.70 -2.07 11.30
CA ASN A 28 -2.92 -1.53 12.42
C ASN A 28 -2.96 0.00 12.49
N MET A 29 -3.28 0.67 11.39
CA MET A 29 -3.46 2.12 11.34
C MET A 29 -4.93 2.53 11.45
N ALA A 30 -5.88 1.60 11.53
CA ALA A 30 -7.29 1.93 11.70
C ALA A 30 -7.65 1.98 13.18
N ALA A 31 -8.34 3.05 13.60
CA ALA A 31 -8.89 3.12 14.95
C ALA A 31 -10.06 2.14 15.09
N SER A 32 -10.30 1.65 16.31
CA SER A 32 -11.44 0.78 16.59
C SER A 32 -12.60 1.58 17.18
N LYS A 33 -13.82 1.03 17.18
CA LYS A 33 -14.95 1.69 17.85
C LYS A 33 -14.76 1.83 19.36
N LYS A 34 -13.96 0.95 19.98
CA LYS A 34 -13.77 0.91 21.44
C LYS A 34 -12.62 1.79 21.92
N ILE A 35 -11.62 2.01 21.08
CA ILE A 35 -10.38 2.72 21.41
C ILE A 35 -10.10 3.70 20.27
N SER A 36 -9.97 4.99 20.62
CA SER A 36 -9.74 6.07 19.66
C SER A 36 -8.35 6.04 19.03
N GLU A 37 -7.37 5.48 19.76
CA GLU A 37 -6.01 5.29 19.27
C GLU A 37 -5.89 4.03 18.39
N THR A 38 -5.06 4.11 17.37
CA THR A 38 -4.75 2.98 16.49
C THR A 38 -3.74 2.03 17.15
N PRO A 39 -3.74 0.72 16.81
CA PRO A 39 -2.69 -0.20 17.26
C PRO A 39 -1.27 0.31 16.97
N TYR A 40 -1.06 0.98 15.83
CA TYR A 40 0.21 1.60 15.47
C TYR A 40 0.61 2.70 16.45
N GLU A 41 -0.32 3.57 16.84
CA GLU A 41 -0.08 4.65 17.80
C GLU A 41 0.25 4.11 19.19
N ILE A 42 -0.49 3.10 19.64
CA ILE A 42 -0.26 2.43 20.94
C ILE A 42 1.13 1.78 20.95
N TRP A 43 1.51 1.09 19.87
CA TRP A 43 2.78 0.37 19.82
C TRP A 43 4.00 1.28 19.68
N ASN A 44 3.88 2.36 18.89
CA ASN A 44 5.02 3.22 18.57
C ASN A 44 5.06 4.51 19.38
N SER A 45 4.04 4.77 20.21
CA SER A 45 3.83 6.03 20.93
C SER A 45 3.94 7.27 20.02
N LYS A 46 3.48 7.14 18.77
CA LYS A 46 3.59 8.16 17.72
C LYS A 46 2.30 8.23 16.91
N PRO A 47 1.82 9.44 16.54
CA PRO A 47 0.63 9.60 15.73
C PRO A 47 0.75 8.88 14.38
N ALA A 48 -0.32 8.21 13.96
CA ALA A 48 -0.38 7.59 12.65
C ALA A 48 -0.48 8.67 11.56
N SER A 49 0.37 8.59 10.54
CA SER A 49 0.27 9.45 9.36
C SER A 49 -0.46 8.71 8.25
N TYR A 50 -1.53 9.28 7.71
CA TYR A 50 -2.31 8.68 6.61
C TYR A 50 -1.95 9.26 5.24
N LYS A 51 -1.12 10.32 5.19
CA LYS A 51 -0.82 11.07 3.95
C LYS A 51 -0.16 10.23 2.87
N TYR A 52 0.57 9.19 3.26
CA TYR A 52 1.27 8.31 2.34
C TYR A 52 0.43 7.12 1.87
N LEU A 53 -0.76 6.91 2.46
CA LEU A 53 -1.61 5.79 2.09
C LEU A 53 -2.15 5.96 0.65
N LYS A 54 -2.10 4.86 -0.10
CA LYS A 54 -2.62 4.71 -1.45
C LYS A 54 -3.59 3.53 -1.50
N ALA A 55 -4.58 3.65 -2.37
CA ALA A 55 -5.50 2.57 -2.65
C ALA A 55 -4.75 1.42 -3.35
N TRP A 56 -4.99 0.19 -2.91
CA TRP A 56 -4.45 -0.99 -3.58
C TRP A 56 -4.86 -1.02 -5.06
N GLY A 57 -3.91 -1.29 -5.95
CA GLY A 57 -4.16 -1.31 -7.39
C GLY A 57 -4.33 0.06 -8.05
N SER A 58 -4.14 1.17 -7.33
CA SER A 58 -4.10 2.49 -7.95
C SER A 58 -2.95 2.58 -8.94
N LEU A 59 -3.07 3.48 -9.92
CA LEU A 59 -1.94 3.81 -10.80
C LEU A 59 -0.78 4.37 -9.97
N ALA A 60 0.41 3.89 -10.27
CA ALA A 60 1.66 4.33 -9.68
C ALA A 60 2.68 4.54 -10.79
N TYR A 61 3.60 5.50 -10.61
CA TYR A 61 4.71 5.70 -11.54
C TYR A 61 6.00 5.35 -10.82
N VAL A 62 6.73 4.37 -11.36
CA VAL A 62 8.07 4.04 -10.88
C VAL A 62 9.09 4.79 -11.73
N LYS A 63 10.08 5.41 -11.09
CA LYS A 63 11.17 6.09 -11.79
C LYS A 63 12.01 5.04 -12.53
N ARG A 64 12.27 5.26 -13.81
CA ARG A 64 13.29 4.52 -14.55
C ARG A 64 14.66 5.06 -14.17
N LEU A 65 15.53 4.17 -13.69
CA LEU A 65 16.90 4.52 -13.29
C LEU A 65 17.83 4.63 -14.49
N GLU A 66 17.49 3.95 -15.58
CA GLU A 66 18.24 3.88 -16.82
C GLU A 66 17.48 4.57 -17.97
N GLY A 67 18.21 5.12 -18.93
CA GLY A 67 17.65 5.76 -20.12
C GLY A 67 18.39 7.03 -20.55
N ASN A 68 18.28 7.36 -21.82
CA ASN A 68 18.85 8.56 -22.42
C ASN A 68 18.04 9.82 -22.05
N LYS A 69 18.53 10.99 -22.48
CA LYS A 69 17.95 12.30 -22.13
C LYS A 69 16.47 12.42 -22.52
N LEU A 70 16.08 11.85 -23.65
CA LEU A 70 14.76 11.95 -24.25
C LEU A 70 13.84 10.75 -23.93
N ASP A 71 14.36 9.73 -23.26
CA ASP A 71 13.57 8.56 -22.91
C ASP A 71 12.61 8.88 -21.76
N SER A 72 11.50 8.14 -21.72
CA SER A 72 10.52 8.26 -20.65
C SER A 72 11.15 7.97 -19.29
N ARG A 73 11.03 8.92 -18.36
CA ARG A 73 11.63 8.86 -17.03
C ARG A 73 10.87 7.98 -16.02
N SER A 74 9.71 7.46 -16.39
CA SER A 74 8.89 6.64 -15.51
C SER A 74 8.12 5.56 -16.26
N SER A 75 7.83 4.47 -15.55
CA SER A 75 6.95 3.40 -16.03
C SER A 75 5.64 3.45 -15.25
N LEU A 76 4.53 3.30 -15.96
CA LEU A 76 3.22 3.13 -15.34
C LEU A 76 3.12 1.74 -14.71
N CYS A 77 2.67 1.68 -13.47
CA CYS A 77 2.55 0.47 -12.66
C CYS A 77 1.26 0.50 -11.83
N LYS A 78 1.02 -0.59 -11.12
CA LYS A 78 -0.03 -0.71 -10.10
C LYS A 78 0.61 -0.67 -8.71
N PHE A 79 -0.06 -0.03 -7.75
CA PHE A 79 0.39 -0.02 -6.36
C PHE A 79 0.08 -1.37 -5.68
N ILE A 80 1.12 -2.05 -5.17
CA ILE A 80 1.07 -3.41 -4.61
C ILE A 80 1.39 -3.40 -3.10
N GLY A 81 1.26 -2.26 -2.41
CA GLY A 81 1.43 -2.21 -0.96
C GLY A 81 2.65 -1.45 -0.47
N TYR A 82 2.92 -1.60 0.83
CA TYR A 82 3.96 -0.87 1.55
C TYR A 82 5.11 -1.81 1.94
N PRO A 83 6.35 -1.30 2.01
CA PRO A 83 7.49 -2.03 2.58
C PRO A 83 7.33 -2.29 4.08
#